data_AF-A0A7W1KRM5-F1
#
_entry.id   AF-A0A7W1KRM5-F1
#
_cell.length_a   1.000
_cell.length_b   1.000
_cell.length_c   1.000
_cell.angle_alpha   90.00
_cell.angle_beta   90.00
_cell.angle_gamma   90.00
#
_symmetry.space_group_name_H-M   'P 1'
#
loop_
_entity.id
_entity.type
_entity.pdbx_description
1 polymer ?
#
loop_
_entity_poly.entity_id
_entity_poly.type
_entity_poly.pdbx_seq_one_letter_code
_entity_poly.pdbx_strand_id
1 'polypeptide(L)'
;SSPGVFWPPLRTAGKLLLQAVPLIALLFLFFPRVSTGFRVLMTPSLSGAVGFSDRLSPGSIAALASSDEVAFRAEFPDGRTRGTDALYWRGIVMWEGDGMRWHAPRRPIAIPPSAASSPIQEETRQRITLQPHGEHWMFALDWPNEAPRGATLAAGNYLSSNEWIRKARRYEVSSSARLPTTELKPFERELLLEVPDSLSPRVRELTASWVAPNLDPKSVVSSALRFFRKGFRYSLSPGPYTKNALDEFLFDRRVGFCEHYAASFATLMRVAGIPARVVVGYLGGEYNEVGEFFVVRQSDAHAWCEVWLPESGWTRVDPTSVVAPERMNFGIESFLESRGASTETSNRTFATQLARQPIFTTLRFAWQALNYAWDTRVLSFDAEAQKAFASSLDVDRVPRRTRMLFPLCTAAAIVAFWVGWARFRRASTAGRVKALHEKFCRKAARKGVVRAPWEGPSDFAERAASFLPGERERVRRIRDAYLALRYSEHPPAAAFAKLAQDVRAFASRLR
;
A
#
# COMPACT_ATOMS: atom_id res chain seq x y z
N SER A 1 16.16 -36.90 7.14
CA SER A 1 16.27 -35.51 7.64
C SER A 1 15.21 -35.29 8.71
N SER A 2 15.61 -35.27 9.97
CA SER A 2 14.69 -35.30 11.12
C SER A 2 13.87 -34.00 11.25
N PRO A 3 12.53 -34.04 11.40
CA PRO A 3 11.66 -32.85 11.45
C PRO A 3 11.85 -31.90 12.65
N GLY A 4 12.74 -32.23 13.59
CA GLY A 4 12.91 -31.50 14.86
C GLY A 4 13.89 -30.34 14.85
N VAL A 5 14.68 -30.14 13.78
CA VAL A 5 15.81 -29.19 13.77
C VAL A 5 15.38 -27.73 13.49
N PHE A 6 14.19 -27.51 12.92
CA PHE A 6 13.73 -26.17 12.52
C PHE A 6 13.01 -25.37 13.62
N TRP A 7 12.42 -26.03 14.61
CA TRP A 7 11.64 -25.37 15.68
C TRP A 7 12.46 -24.59 16.71
N PRO A 8 13.66 -25.04 17.14
CA PRO A 8 14.47 -24.30 18.11
C PRO A 8 14.99 -22.95 17.58
N PRO A 9 15.47 -22.84 16.31
CA PRO A 9 15.82 -21.54 15.71
C PRO A 9 14.61 -20.61 15.62
N LEU A 10 13.44 -21.10 15.20
CA LEU A 10 12.23 -20.29 15.03
C LEU A 10 11.74 -19.71 16.36
N ARG A 11 11.74 -20.52 17.43
CA ARG A 11 11.41 -20.07 18.79
C ARG A 11 12.39 -19.02 19.31
N THR A 12 13.68 -19.17 18.98
CA THR A 12 14.70 -18.22 19.39
C THR A 12 14.54 -16.89 18.64
N ALA A 13 14.33 -16.93 17.33
CA ALA A 13 14.04 -15.76 16.50
C ALA A 13 12.77 -15.02 16.96
N GLY A 14 11.68 -15.76 17.22
CA GLY A 14 10.43 -15.18 17.73
C GLY A 14 10.60 -14.50 19.09
N LYS A 15 11.36 -15.10 20.02
CA LYS A 15 11.68 -14.47 21.31
C LYS A 15 12.50 -13.20 21.16
N LEU A 16 13.47 -13.19 20.24
CA LEU A 16 14.30 -11.99 19.97
C LEU A 16 13.47 -10.86 19.36
N LEU A 17 12.57 -11.18 18.41
CA LEU A 17 11.64 -10.20 17.84
C LEU A 17 10.72 -9.61 18.91
N LEU A 18 10.11 -10.45 19.76
CA LEU A 18 9.23 -9.99 20.83
C LEU A 18 9.96 -9.08 21.83
N GLN A 19 11.23 -9.38 22.13
CA GLN A 19 12.07 -8.55 23.00
C GLN A 19 12.48 -7.22 22.34
N ALA A 20 12.55 -7.17 21.02
CA ALA A 20 12.89 -5.96 20.26
C ALA A 20 11.68 -4.99 20.14
N VAL A 21 10.44 -5.48 20.19
CA VAL A 21 9.23 -4.65 20.02
C VAL A 21 9.17 -3.46 21.00
N PRO A 22 9.41 -3.59 22.31
CA PRO A 22 9.39 -2.43 23.23
C PRO A 22 10.45 -1.38 22.90
N LEU A 23 11.63 -1.82 22.46
CA LEU A 23 12.72 -0.93 22.05
C LEU A 23 12.36 -0.21 20.75
N ILE A 24 11.80 -0.93 19.77
CA ILE A 24 11.34 -0.37 18.50
C ILE A 24 10.22 0.65 18.75
N ALA A 25 9.25 0.35 19.61
CA ALA A 25 8.16 1.27 19.95
C ALA A 25 8.69 2.54 20.64
N LEU A 26 9.63 2.41 21.57
CA LEU A 26 10.25 3.55 22.25
C LEU A 26 11.07 4.42 21.28
N LEU A 27 11.84 3.80 20.38
CA LEU A 27 12.55 4.52 19.33
C LEU A 27 11.56 5.16 18.35
N PHE A 28 10.49 4.48 17.94
CA PHE A 28 9.51 5.01 17.00
C PHE A 28 8.77 6.25 17.54
N LEU A 29 8.37 6.25 18.82
CA LEU A 29 7.63 7.36 19.43
C LEU A 29 8.53 8.57 19.74
N PHE A 30 9.75 8.33 20.22
CA PHE A 30 10.60 9.40 20.77
C PHE A 30 11.79 9.78 19.89
N PHE A 31 12.19 8.96 18.93
CA PHE A 31 13.28 9.34 18.02
C PHE A 31 12.82 10.51 17.14
N PRO A 32 13.55 11.62 17.10
CA PRO A 32 13.14 12.82 16.38
C PRO A 32 13.12 12.53 14.88
N ARG A 33 11.94 12.63 14.25
CA ARG A 33 11.87 12.60 12.79
C ARG A 33 12.43 13.91 12.25
N VAL A 34 13.68 13.89 11.79
CA VAL A 34 14.29 15.03 11.10
C VAL A 34 13.66 15.15 9.73
N SER A 35 12.71 16.07 9.57
CA SER A 35 12.20 16.54 8.27
C SER A 35 13.20 17.47 7.54
N THR A 36 14.40 17.66 8.11
CA THR A 36 15.47 18.42 7.45
C THR A 36 15.94 17.62 6.24
N GLY A 37 15.76 18.20 5.06
CA GLY A 37 16.06 17.60 3.77
C GLY A 37 17.54 17.27 3.63
N PHE A 38 17.94 16.11 4.15
CA PHE A 38 19.10 15.39 3.65
C PHE A 38 18.71 14.87 2.26
N ARG A 39 18.68 15.78 1.27
CA ARG A 39 18.50 15.45 -0.14
C ARG A 39 19.81 14.84 -0.63
N VAL A 40 20.07 13.58 -0.26
CA VAL A 40 20.81 12.72 -1.17
C VAL A 40 19.86 12.54 -2.35
N LEU A 41 20.23 13.10 -3.50
CA LEU A 41 19.61 12.88 -4.81
C LEU A 41 19.78 11.40 -5.19
N MET A 42 19.04 10.53 -4.50
CA MET A 42 18.45 9.37 -5.12
C MET A 42 16.96 9.64 -5.08
N THR A 43 16.51 10.59 -5.91
CA THR A 43 15.15 10.45 -6.44
C THR A 43 15.13 9.06 -7.08
N PRO A 44 14.34 8.09 -6.58
CA PRO A 44 13.92 7.05 -7.50
C PRO A 44 13.31 7.83 -8.65
N SER A 45 13.90 7.68 -9.84
CA SER A 45 13.18 8.07 -11.05
C SER A 45 11.81 7.43 -10.87
N LEU A 46 10.76 8.24 -10.72
CA LEU A 46 9.39 7.81 -10.99
C LEU A 46 9.36 7.50 -12.49
N SER A 47 10.06 6.43 -12.88
CA SER A 47 10.06 5.85 -14.20
C SER A 47 8.71 5.16 -14.30
N GLY A 48 7.73 5.92 -14.78
CA GLY A 48 6.33 5.55 -14.85
C GLY A 48 5.55 6.05 -13.65
N ALA A 49 4.96 7.24 -13.76
CA ALA A 49 3.74 7.52 -13.00
C ALA A 49 2.74 6.40 -13.31
N VAL A 50 2.45 5.55 -12.34
CA VAL A 50 1.46 4.48 -12.53
C VAL A 50 0.08 5.13 -12.40
N GLY A 51 -0.53 5.40 -13.55
CA GLY A 51 -1.79 6.14 -13.67
C GLY A 51 -2.10 6.50 -15.11
N PHE A 52 -3.34 6.92 -15.38
CA PHE A 52 -3.71 7.48 -16.67
C PHE A 52 -3.16 8.91 -16.82
N SER A 53 -2.96 9.39 -18.05
CA SER A 53 -2.46 10.73 -18.34
C SER A 53 -3.57 11.77 -18.53
N ASP A 54 -3.20 13.04 -18.69
CA ASP A 54 -4.07 14.14 -19.13
C ASP A 54 -4.57 14.01 -20.58
N ARG A 55 -4.11 12.97 -21.29
CA ARG A 55 -4.52 12.59 -22.63
C ARG A 55 -5.15 11.19 -22.61
N LEU A 56 -6.22 11.05 -23.36
CA LEU A 56 -6.84 9.78 -23.71
C LEU A 56 -6.53 9.49 -25.17
N SER A 57 -6.01 8.30 -25.45
CA SER A 57 -5.81 7.81 -26.80
C SER A 57 -6.00 6.30 -26.84
N PRO A 58 -6.34 5.69 -27.98
CA PRO A 58 -6.47 4.25 -28.10
C PRO A 58 -5.22 3.53 -27.56
N GLY A 59 -5.40 2.70 -26.54
CA GLY A 59 -4.38 1.95 -25.81
C GLY A 59 -4.00 2.52 -24.43
N SER A 60 -4.33 3.77 -24.12
CA SER A 60 -3.85 4.46 -22.90
C SER A 60 -4.41 3.87 -21.60
N ILE A 61 -5.71 3.60 -21.53
CA ILE A 61 -6.36 2.99 -20.36
C ILE A 61 -6.22 1.46 -20.41
N ALA A 62 -6.17 0.88 -21.61
CA ALA A 62 -5.96 -0.56 -21.77
C ALA A 62 -4.64 -1.03 -21.15
N ALA A 63 -3.59 -0.19 -21.20
CA ALA A 63 -2.30 -0.45 -20.54
C ALA A 63 -2.40 -0.57 -19.01
N LEU A 64 -3.40 0.05 -18.38
CA LEU A 64 -3.63 -0.01 -16.94
C LEU A 64 -4.46 -1.21 -16.51
N ALA A 65 -5.18 -1.85 -17.44
CA ALA A 65 -6.13 -2.93 -17.15
C ALA A 65 -5.50 -4.16 -16.48
N SER A 66 -4.18 -4.36 -16.61
CA SER A 66 -3.43 -5.44 -15.98
C SER A 66 -2.67 -5.04 -14.71
N SER A 67 -2.78 -3.79 -14.24
CA SER A 67 -2.05 -3.29 -13.08
C SER A 67 -2.84 -3.49 -11.79
N ASP A 68 -2.27 -4.25 -10.84
CA ASP A 68 -2.85 -4.49 -9.51
C ASP A 68 -2.49 -3.40 -8.48
N GLU A 69 -1.74 -2.37 -8.91
CA GLU A 69 -1.36 -1.28 -8.02
C GLU A 69 -2.58 -0.49 -7.52
N VAL A 70 -2.52 -0.06 -6.26
CA VAL A 70 -3.60 0.72 -5.64
C VAL A 70 -3.50 2.16 -6.12
N ALA A 71 -4.56 2.68 -6.73
CA ALA A 71 -4.68 4.10 -7.08
C ALA A 71 -5.07 4.92 -5.83
N PHE A 72 -6.08 4.47 -5.10
CA PHE A 72 -6.50 5.08 -3.84
C PHE A 72 -7.39 4.15 -3.03
N ARG A 73 -7.66 4.55 -1.79
CA ARG A 73 -8.63 3.90 -0.91
C ARG A 73 -9.70 4.90 -0.51
N ALA A 74 -10.94 4.47 -0.43
CA ALA A 74 -12.07 5.32 -0.10
C ALA A 74 -12.88 4.75 1.08
N GLU A 75 -13.11 5.59 2.08
CA GLU A 75 -13.99 5.34 3.22
C GLU A 75 -15.24 6.21 3.09
N PHE A 76 -16.35 5.74 3.64
CA PHE A 76 -17.60 6.49 3.76
C PHE A 76 -17.91 6.70 5.24
N PRO A 77 -17.48 7.83 5.85
CA PRO A 77 -17.59 8.05 7.30
C PRO A 77 -19.01 7.95 7.85
N ASP A 78 -20.01 8.27 7.02
CA ASP A 78 -21.42 8.26 7.40
C ASP A 78 -22.09 6.90 7.14
N GLY A 79 -21.31 5.88 6.72
CA GLY A 79 -21.81 4.53 6.36
C GLY A 79 -22.71 4.49 5.11
N ARG A 80 -22.96 5.64 4.49
CA ARG A 80 -23.76 5.78 3.27
C ARG A 80 -22.92 5.46 2.04
N THR A 81 -22.71 4.18 1.79
CA THR A 81 -22.36 3.70 0.45
C THR A 81 -23.64 3.72 -0.38
N ARG A 82 -23.61 4.27 -1.59
CA ARG A 82 -24.76 4.16 -2.49
C ARG A 82 -24.94 2.68 -2.83
N GLY A 83 -26.13 2.12 -2.57
CA GLY A 83 -26.45 0.69 -2.61
C GLY A 83 -25.86 -0.13 -3.76
N THR A 84 -26.67 -0.54 -4.74
CA THR A 84 -26.24 -1.38 -5.88
C THR A 84 -25.72 -0.57 -7.08
N ASP A 85 -25.62 0.74 -6.95
CA ASP A 85 -25.19 1.61 -8.05
C ASP A 85 -23.67 1.55 -8.24
N ALA A 86 -23.22 1.48 -9.50
CA ALA A 86 -21.81 1.43 -9.82
C ALA A 86 -21.08 2.72 -9.37
N LEU A 87 -19.93 2.56 -8.72
CA LEU A 87 -19.15 3.67 -8.16
C LEU A 87 -18.26 4.32 -9.23
N TYR A 88 -18.65 5.49 -9.74
CA TYR A 88 -17.84 6.25 -10.70
C TYR A 88 -16.99 7.29 -9.98
N TRP A 89 -15.70 7.00 -9.85
CA TRP A 89 -14.71 7.88 -9.27
C TRP A 89 -14.15 8.82 -10.33
N ARG A 90 -14.72 10.03 -10.39
CA ARG A 90 -14.32 11.08 -11.32
C ARG A 90 -12.88 11.52 -11.04
N GLY A 91 -12.05 11.57 -12.08
CA GLY A 91 -10.70 12.12 -12.03
C GLY A 91 -10.59 13.39 -12.86
N ILE A 92 -10.36 13.25 -14.16
CA ILE A 92 -10.13 14.36 -15.08
C ILE A 92 -11.24 14.45 -16.12
N VAL A 93 -11.57 15.66 -16.55
CA VAL A 93 -12.59 15.91 -17.58
C VAL A 93 -11.92 16.52 -18.80
N MET A 94 -12.07 15.86 -19.94
CA MET A 94 -11.44 16.20 -21.21
C MET A 94 -12.43 16.90 -22.14
N TRP A 95 -12.08 18.12 -22.54
CA TRP A 95 -12.95 19.02 -23.29
C TRP A 95 -12.50 19.18 -24.74
N GLU A 96 -11.24 18.93 -25.04
CA GLU A 96 -10.70 19.05 -26.39
C GLU A 96 -10.55 17.64 -26.97
N GLY A 97 -11.05 17.41 -28.18
CA GLY A 97 -11.07 16.09 -28.80
C GLY A 97 -10.93 16.15 -30.33
N ASP A 98 -10.05 15.30 -30.87
CA ASP A 98 -9.79 15.17 -32.32
C ASP A 98 -10.50 13.95 -32.96
N GLY A 99 -11.56 13.47 -32.31
CA GLY A 99 -12.26 12.23 -32.63
C GLY A 99 -11.93 11.13 -31.63
N MET A 100 -10.77 10.48 -31.76
CA MET A 100 -10.37 9.40 -30.85
C MET A 100 -9.37 9.82 -29.78
N ARG A 101 -8.68 10.94 -29.95
CA ARG A 101 -7.81 11.49 -28.91
C ARG A 101 -8.52 12.62 -28.21
N TRP A 102 -8.41 12.62 -26.89
CA TRP A 102 -9.01 13.63 -26.04
C TRP A 102 -7.94 14.11 -25.06
N HIS A 103 -8.01 15.37 -24.69
CA HIS A 103 -7.12 15.90 -23.66
C HIS A 103 -7.84 16.88 -22.75
N ALA A 104 -7.33 16.94 -21.53
CA ALA A 104 -7.77 17.89 -20.54
C ALA A 104 -7.28 19.30 -20.89
N PRO A 105 -8.03 20.35 -20.48
CA PRO A 105 -7.57 21.72 -20.67
C PRO A 105 -6.23 21.93 -19.95
N ARG A 106 -5.29 22.62 -20.62
CA ARG A 106 -3.92 22.87 -20.10
C ARG A 106 -3.89 23.53 -18.72
N ARG A 107 -4.92 24.32 -18.40
CA ARG A 107 -5.11 24.93 -17.09
C ARG A 107 -6.55 24.68 -16.63
N PRO A 108 -6.76 24.07 -15.46
CA PRO A 108 -8.09 23.93 -14.88
C PRO A 108 -8.71 25.32 -14.68
N ILE A 109 -9.90 25.53 -15.22
CA ILE A 109 -10.67 26.76 -14.98
C ILE A 109 -11.35 26.60 -13.63
N ALA A 110 -10.98 27.37 -12.61
CA ALA A 110 -11.59 27.24 -11.29
C ALA A 110 -13.08 27.66 -11.32
N ILE A 111 -13.95 26.84 -10.74
CA ILE A 111 -15.33 27.23 -10.43
C ILE A 111 -15.27 27.99 -9.11
N PRO A 112 -15.79 29.24 -9.04
CA PRO A 112 -15.94 29.95 -7.78
C PRO A 112 -16.75 29.08 -6.82
N PRO A 113 -16.46 29.07 -5.51
CA PRO A 113 -17.34 28.45 -4.53
C PRO A 113 -18.72 29.08 -4.71
N SER A 114 -19.68 28.33 -5.26
CA SER A 114 -21.02 28.86 -5.46
C SER A 114 -21.57 29.20 -4.09
N ALA A 115 -21.87 30.48 -3.86
CA ALA A 115 -22.50 30.93 -2.64
C ALA A 115 -23.88 30.27 -2.55
N ALA A 116 -24.00 29.26 -1.69
CA ALA A 116 -25.25 28.70 -1.19
C ALA A 116 -26.32 28.38 -2.27
N SER A 117 -26.19 27.26 -2.96
CA SER A 117 -27.32 26.63 -3.64
C SER A 117 -27.76 25.41 -2.83
N SER A 118 -28.91 25.55 -2.16
CA SER A 118 -29.78 24.61 -1.42
C SER A 118 -29.22 23.24 -1.02
N PRO A 119 -29.51 22.75 0.22
CA PRO A 119 -29.04 21.45 0.69
C PRO A 119 -29.40 20.35 -0.31
N ILE A 120 -28.39 19.82 -0.99
CA ILE A 120 -28.55 18.71 -1.92
C ILE A 120 -28.93 17.50 -1.07
N GLN A 121 -30.14 16.95 -1.24
CA GLN A 121 -30.69 15.92 -0.35
C GLN A 121 -29.92 14.58 -0.35
N GLU A 122 -28.92 14.40 -1.22
CA GLU A 122 -28.19 13.16 -1.44
C GLU A 122 -26.67 13.35 -1.48
N GLU A 123 -26.13 14.11 -0.52
CA GLU A 123 -24.67 14.23 -0.38
C GLU A 123 -24.05 12.93 0.17
N THR A 124 -22.96 12.52 -0.46
CA THR A 124 -22.15 11.37 -0.07
C THR A 124 -20.78 11.85 0.39
N ARG A 125 -20.55 11.82 1.70
CA ARG A 125 -19.27 12.16 2.30
C ARG A 125 -18.27 11.02 2.11
N GLN A 126 -17.10 11.35 1.60
CA GLN A 126 -16.04 10.40 1.32
C GLN A 126 -14.74 10.86 1.96
N ARG A 127 -13.96 9.91 2.46
CA ARG A 127 -12.57 10.15 2.87
C ARG A 127 -11.66 9.29 2.00
N ILE A 128 -10.82 9.96 1.22
CA ILE A 128 -9.97 9.31 0.22
C ILE A 128 -8.51 9.40 0.64
N THR A 129 -7.83 8.26 0.60
CA THR A 129 -6.38 8.14 0.77
C THR A 129 -5.76 7.82 -0.59
N LEU A 130 -5.28 8.86 -1.25
CA LEU A 130 -4.72 8.86 -2.60
C LEU A 130 -3.24 8.45 -2.59
N GLN A 131 -2.86 7.51 -3.46
CA GLN A 131 -1.46 7.12 -3.67
C GLN A 131 -0.73 8.13 -4.57
N PRO A 132 0.61 8.24 -4.45
CA PRO A 132 1.40 9.13 -5.30
C PRO A 132 1.37 8.67 -6.75
N HIS A 133 0.79 9.50 -7.62
CA HIS A 133 0.77 9.27 -9.08
C HIS A 133 1.54 10.34 -9.85
N GLY A 134 2.04 11.38 -9.17
CA GLY A 134 2.88 12.39 -9.79
C GLY A 134 2.14 13.42 -10.62
N GLU A 135 0.81 13.54 -10.50
CA GLU A 135 0.00 14.51 -11.25
C GLU A 135 -0.83 15.39 -10.30
N HIS A 136 -1.65 16.27 -10.85
CA HIS A 136 -2.44 17.24 -10.07
C HIS A 136 -3.88 16.78 -9.79
N TRP A 137 -4.47 15.90 -10.58
CA TRP A 137 -5.87 15.53 -10.37
C TRP A 137 -6.06 14.68 -9.11
N MET A 138 -7.22 14.86 -8.50
CA MET A 138 -7.70 14.11 -7.35
C MET A 138 -9.02 13.44 -7.71
N PHE A 139 -9.39 12.41 -6.95
CA PHE A 139 -10.58 11.61 -7.23
C PHE A 139 -11.72 11.94 -6.26
N ALA A 140 -12.95 11.86 -6.74
CA ALA A 140 -14.16 11.92 -5.94
C ALA A 140 -15.29 11.16 -6.65
N LEU A 141 -16.27 10.66 -5.91
CA LEU A 141 -17.45 10.06 -6.52
C LEU A 141 -18.24 11.13 -7.29
N ASP A 142 -18.70 10.79 -8.49
CA ASP A 142 -19.64 11.58 -9.29
C ASP A 142 -19.30 13.07 -9.49
N TRP A 143 -19.96 13.96 -8.74
CA TRP A 143 -19.81 15.40 -8.80
C TRP A 143 -19.46 15.95 -7.41
N PRO A 144 -18.17 16.25 -7.13
CA PRO A 144 -17.77 16.94 -5.91
C PRO A 144 -18.40 18.34 -5.83
N ASN A 145 -18.95 18.65 -4.65
CA ASN A 145 -19.60 19.93 -4.38
C ASN A 145 -18.59 20.97 -3.90
N GLU A 146 -17.54 20.53 -3.19
CA GLU A 146 -16.53 21.39 -2.60
C GLU A 146 -15.13 20.85 -2.83
N ALA A 147 -14.14 21.74 -2.89
CA ALA A 147 -12.74 21.38 -2.99
C ALA A 147 -12.11 21.21 -1.60
N PRO A 148 -11.34 20.13 -1.34
CA PRO A 148 -10.58 19.99 -0.11
C PRO A 148 -9.46 21.04 -0.01
N ARG A 149 -8.92 21.24 1.21
CA ARG A 149 -7.82 22.18 1.45
C ARG A 149 -6.63 21.88 0.53
N GLY A 150 -6.13 22.93 -0.13
CA GLY A 150 -5.00 22.83 -1.07
C GLY A 150 -5.37 22.21 -2.42
N ALA A 151 -6.66 22.26 -2.78
CA ALA A 151 -7.17 21.87 -4.09
C ALA A 151 -8.18 22.91 -4.58
N THR A 152 -8.52 22.82 -5.86
CA THR A 152 -9.51 23.65 -6.54
C THR A 152 -10.55 22.77 -7.21
N LEU A 153 -11.80 23.24 -7.23
CA LEU A 153 -12.86 22.62 -8.00
C LEU A 153 -12.82 23.24 -9.40
N ALA A 154 -12.46 22.43 -10.39
CA ALA A 154 -12.29 22.86 -11.77
C ALA A 154 -13.59 22.71 -12.58
N ALA A 155 -13.71 23.46 -13.67
CA ALA A 155 -14.82 23.44 -14.61
C ALA A 155 -15.05 22.00 -15.10
N GLY A 156 -16.30 21.57 -15.04
CA GLY A 156 -16.64 20.15 -15.17
C GLY A 156 -16.59 19.35 -13.88
N ASN A 157 -16.54 20.06 -12.74
CA ASN A 157 -16.71 19.54 -11.38
C ASN A 157 -15.72 18.42 -11.07
N TYR A 158 -14.43 18.64 -11.31
CA TYR A 158 -13.38 17.71 -10.92
C TYR A 158 -12.36 18.39 -10.02
N LEU A 159 -11.65 17.60 -9.21
CA LEU A 159 -10.72 18.13 -8.22
C LEU A 159 -9.31 18.22 -8.80
N SER A 160 -8.69 19.39 -8.66
CA SER A 160 -7.28 19.61 -9.03
C SER A 160 -6.49 20.13 -7.84
N SER A 161 -5.47 19.39 -7.43
CA SER A 161 -4.50 19.78 -6.41
C SER A 161 -3.65 20.95 -6.87
N ASN A 162 -3.35 21.86 -5.95
CA ASN A 162 -2.42 22.97 -6.19
C ASN A 162 -0.95 22.49 -6.28
N GLU A 163 -0.67 21.30 -5.74
CA GLU A 163 0.66 20.69 -5.74
C GLU A 163 0.67 19.33 -6.45
N TRP A 164 1.82 18.92 -6.96
CA TRP A 164 2.04 17.60 -7.57
C TRP A 164 1.87 16.50 -6.50
N ILE A 165 1.03 15.49 -6.75
CA ILE A 165 0.78 14.38 -5.81
C ILE A 165 1.95 13.38 -5.85
N ARG A 166 3.07 13.76 -5.23
CA ARG A 166 4.30 12.94 -5.12
C ARG A 166 4.39 12.14 -3.82
N LYS A 167 3.44 12.35 -2.92
CA LYS A 167 3.30 11.63 -1.65
C LYS A 167 1.85 11.23 -1.48
N ALA A 168 1.61 10.17 -0.71
CA ALA A 168 0.26 9.80 -0.34
C ALA A 168 -0.45 10.98 0.33
N ARG A 169 -1.70 11.24 -0.07
CA ARG A 169 -2.49 12.37 0.44
C ARG A 169 -3.85 11.88 0.89
N ARG A 170 -4.26 12.29 2.08
CA ARG A 170 -5.60 12.02 2.60
C ARG A 170 -6.43 13.30 2.56
N TYR A 171 -7.67 13.20 2.10
CA TYR A 171 -8.61 14.32 2.06
C TYR A 171 -10.05 13.84 2.23
N GLU A 172 -10.92 14.76 2.61
CA GLU A 172 -12.36 14.53 2.70
C GLU A 172 -13.06 15.39 1.65
N VAL A 173 -14.08 14.85 1.03
CA VAL A 173 -14.87 15.51 -0.01
C VAL A 173 -16.33 15.03 0.09
N SER A 174 -17.25 15.95 -0.14
CA SER A 174 -18.67 15.64 -0.30
C SER A 174 -19.05 15.75 -1.78
N SER A 175 -19.82 14.78 -2.25
CA SER A 175 -20.27 14.71 -3.64
C SER A 175 -21.76 14.49 -3.75
N SER A 176 -22.35 14.99 -4.83
CA SER A 176 -23.76 14.85 -5.16
C SER A 176 -24.01 13.84 -6.28
N ALA A 177 -25.19 13.22 -6.28
CA ALA A 177 -25.63 12.27 -7.32
C ALA A 177 -26.03 12.95 -8.62
N ARG A 178 -26.49 14.19 -8.52
CA ARG A 178 -26.94 15.01 -9.64
C ARG A 178 -26.32 16.38 -9.50
N LEU A 179 -25.75 16.86 -10.60
CA LEU A 179 -25.35 18.25 -10.67
C LEU A 179 -26.62 19.12 -10.64
N PRO A 180 -26.68 20.18 -9.81
CA PRO A 180 -27.70 21.21 -9.97
C PRO A 180 -27.68 21.73 -11.42
N THR A 181 -28.86 21.84 -12.04
CA THR A 181 -28.99 22.29 -13.43
C THR A 181 -28.27 23.62 -13.61
N THR A 182 -27.11 23.57 -14.25
CA THR A 182 -26.30 24.75 -14.53
C THR A 182 -26.46 25.07 -16.00
N GLU A 183 -26.83 26.31 -16.29
CA GLU A 183 -26.86 26.84 -17.65
C GLU A 183 -25.46 26.71 -18.27
N LEU A 184 -25.38 26.14 -19.48
CA LEU A 184 -24.12 26.00 -20.17
C LEU A 184 -23.70 27.36 -20.75
N LYS A 185 -22.55 27.88 -20.34
CA LYS A 185 -22.09 29.19 -20.82
C LYS A 185 -21.85 29.12 -22.34
N PRO A 186 -22.07 30.21 -23.09
CA PRO A 186 -21.88 30.20 -24.55
C PRO A 186 -20.49 29.73 -24.99
N PHE A 187 -19.42 30.17 -24.31
CA PHE A 187 -18.05 29.75 -24.64
C PHE A 187 -17.82 28.25 -24.37
N GLU A 188 -18.41 27.70 -23.29
CA GLU A 188 -18.29 26.27 -22.97
C GLU A 188 -19.02 25.46 -24.04
N ARG A 189 -20.21 25.93 -24.45
CA ARG A 189 -21.00 25.29 -25.50
C ARG A 189 -20.23 25.21 -26.82
N GLU A 190 -19.58 26.28 -27.25
CA GLU A 190 -18.77 26.30 -28.48
C GLU A 190 -17.65 25.26 -28.43
N LEU A 191 -16.84 25.27 -27.36
CA LEU A 191 -15.75 24.31 -27.16
C LEU A 191 -16.23 22.86 -27.06
N LEU A 192 -17.38 22.63 -26.44
CA LEU A 192 -17.97 21.31 -26.25
C LEU A 192 -18.74 20.79 -27.48
N LEU A 193 -18.91 21.63 -28.51
CA LEU A 193 -19.44 21.27 -29.82
C LEU A 193 -18.36 21.25 -30.90
N GLU A 194 -17.11 21.56 -30.55
CA GLU A 194 -16.01 21.56 -31.50
C GLU A 194 -15.75 20.14 -32.04
N VAL A 195 -15.68 20.06 -33.37
CA VAL A 195 -15.51 18.83 -34.13
C VAL A 195 -14.45 19.09 -35.22
N PRO A 196 -13.45 18.19 -35.40
CA PRO A 196 -12.46 18.35 -36.45
C PRO A 196 -13.05 18.30 -37.86
N ASP A 197 -12.53 19.14 -38.75
CA ASP A 197 -12.88 19.10 -40.18
C ASP A 197 -12.46 17.79 -40.86
N SER A 198 -11.44 17.11 -40.31
CA SER A 198 -10.91 15.85 -40.82
C SER A 198 -11.80 14.63 -40.57
N LEU A 199 -12.98 14.79 -39.97
CA LEU A 199 -13.92 13.68 -39.78
C LEU A 199 -14.45 13.13 -41.10
N SER A 200 -14.58 11.80 -41.16
CA SER A 200 -15.08 11.12 -42.36
C SER A 200 -16.56 11.47 -42.64
N PRO A 201 -16.98 11.44 -43.92
CA PRO A 201 -18.39 11.57 -44.28
C PRO A 201 -19.28 10.51 -43.63
N ARG A 202 -18.76 9.27 -43.45
CA ARG A 202 -19.50 8.15 -42.83
C ARG A 202 -19.95 8.46 -41.41
N VAL A 203 -19.11 9.16 -40.62
CA VAL A 203 -19.46 9.58 -39.26
C VAL A 203 -20.59 10.60 -39.28
N ARG A 204 -20.53 11.59 -40.18
CA ARG A 204 -21.57 12.62 -40.34
C ARG A 204 -22.90 12.02 -40.80
N GLU A 205 -22.86 11.12 -41.78
CA GLU A 205 -24.03 10.38 -42.27
C GLU A 205 -24.66 9.52 -41.16
N LEU A 206 -23.84 8.81 -40.37
CA LEU A 206 -24.31 8.03 -39.23
C LEU A 206 -25.07 8.91 -38.24
N THR A 207 -24.51 10.06 -37.85
CA THR A 207 -25.18 10.96 -36.90
C THR A 207 -26.40 11.64 -37.50
N ALA A 208 -26.37 12.01 -38.79
CA ALA A 208 -27.53 12.56 -39.49
C ALA A 208 -28.70 11.58 -39.52
N SER A 209 -28.43 10.26 -39.56
CA SER A 209 -29.48 9.25 -39.47
C SER A 209 -30.21 9.20 -38.11
N TRP A 210 -29.63 9.80 -37.06
CA TRP A 210 -30.23 9.88 -35.72
C TRP A 210 -30.92 11.21 -35.47
N VAL A 211 -30.49 12.27 -36.16
CA VAL A 211 -30.98 13.64 -36.00
C VAL A 211 -32.04 13.90 -37.06
N ALA A 212 -33.31 13.74 -36.69
CA ALA A 212 -34.42 14.26 -37.49
C ALA A 212 -34.91 15.61 -36.94
N PRO A 213 -35.60 16.43 -37.75
CA PRO A 213 -36.13 17.72 -37.29
C PRO A 213 -37.01 17.55 -36.04
N ASN A 214 -36.77 18.37 -35.01
CA ASN A 214 -37.50 18.39 -33.73
C ASN A 214 -37.33 17.17 -32.79
N LEU A 215 -36.30 16.34 -32.96
CA LEU A 215 -36.02 15.28 -31.99
C LEU A 215 -35.34 15.79 -30.70
N ASP A 216 -35.78 15.25 -29.58
CA ASP A 216 -35.18 15.45 -28.25
C ASP A 216 -33.74 14.89 -28.21
N PRO A 217 -32.74 15.66 -27.73
CA PRO A 217 -31.36 15.18 -27.53
C PRO A 217 -31.25 13.83 -26.79
N LYS A 218 -32.15 13.51 -25.86
CA LYS A 218 -32.17 12.19 -25.18
C LYS A 218 -32.41 11.03 -26.16
N SER A 219 -33.17 11.27 -27.23
CA SER A 219 -33.45 10.27 -28.27
C SER A 219 -32.23 10.00 -29.15
N VAL A 220 -31.40 11.02 -29.40
CA VAL A 220 -30.12 10.88 -30.12
C VAL A 220 -29.14 10.05 -29.28
N VAL A 221 -28.99 10.37 -27.99
CA VAL A 221 -28.20 9.57 -27.02
C VAL A 221 -28.65 8.11 -27.02
N SER A 222 -29.96 7.88 -26.93
CA SER A 222 -30.54 6.53 -26.94
C SER A 222 -30.26 5.78 -28.26
N SER A 223 -30.27 6.47 -29.40
CA SER A 223 -29.94 5.89 -30.70
C SER A 223 -28.47 5.49 -30.80
N ALA A 224 -27.57 6.33 -30.31
CA ALA A 224 -26.14 6.02 -30.22
C ALA A 224 -25.87 4.81 -29.30
N LEU A 225 -26.51 4.74 -28.13
CA LEU A 225 -26.39 3.57 -27.25
C LEU A 225 -26.91 2.28 -27.89
N ARG A 226 -28.03 2.35 -28.63
CA ARG A 226 -28.52 1.19 -29.41
C ARG A 226 -27.54 0.78 -30.51
N PHE A 227 -26.88 1.74 -31.15
CA PHE A 227 -25.85 1.47 -32.14
C PHE A 227 -24.67 0.70 -31.52
N PHE A 228 -24.14 1.16 -30.38
CA PHE A 228 -23.06 0.44 -29.67
C PHE A 228 -23.48 -0.94 -29.18
N ARG A 229 -24.74 -1.11 -28.75
CA ARG A 229 -25.26 -2.42 -28.34
C ARG A 229 -25.26 -3.45 -29.49
N LYS A 230 -25.29 -3.02 -30.76
CA LYS A 230 -25.42 -3.89 -31.93
C LYS A 230 -24.06 -4.17 -32.58
N GLY A 231 -23.47 -5.31 -32.26
CA GLY A 231 -22.30 -5.85 -32.97
C GLY A 231 -20.95 -5.27 -32.54
N PHE A 232 -20.90 -4.55 -31.41
CA PHE A 232 -19.64 -4.18 -30.76
C PHE A 232 -19.24 -5.21 -29.70
N ARG A 233 -17.93 -5.37 -29.48
CA ARG A 233 -17.37 -6.29 -28.48
C ARG A 233 -16.34 -5.59 -27.61
N TYR A 234 -16.48 -5.75 -26.30
CA TYR A 234 -15.50 -5.27 -25.33
C TYR A 234 -14.27 -6.21 -25.25
N SER A 235 -13.07 -5.65 -25.33
CA SER A 235 -11.78 -6.36 -25.21
C SER A 235 -10.73 -5.52 -24.48
N LEU A 236 -9.93 -6.14 -23.61
CA LEU A 236 -8.78 -5.49 -22.94
C LEU A 236 -7.55 -5.35 -23.85
N SER A 237 -7.49 -6.12 -24.92
CA SER A 237 -6.43 -6.05 -25.92
C SER A 237 -7.10 -5.95 -27.29
N PRO A 238 -7.72 -4.79 -27.60
CA PRO A 238 -8.34 -4.61 -28.89
C PRO A 238 -7.29 -4.67 -30.01
N GLY A 239 -6.02 -4.35 -29.72
CA GLY A 239 -4.92 -4.22 -30.69
C GLY A 239 -4.75 -2.76 -31.13
N PRO A 240 -3.66 -2.40 -31.83
CA PRO A 240 -3.43 -1.03 -32.26
C PRO A 240 -4.46 -0.60 -33.31
N TYR A 241 -4.78 0.69 -33.32
CA TYR A 241 -5.64 1.33 -34.32
C TYR A 241 -4.82 2.21 -35.27
N THR A 242 -5.29 2.38 -36.50
CA THR A 242 -4.62 3.21 -37.52
C THR A 242 -4.87 4.71 -37.33
N LYS A 243 -4.40 5.55 -38.25
CA LYS A 243 -4.66 7.00 -38.26
C LYS A 243 -6.16 7.33 -38.31
N ASN A 244 -6.99 6.47 -38.90
CA ASN A 244 -8.45 6.62 -38.99
C ASN A 244 -9.15 5.80 -37.89
N ALA A 245 -8.62 5.84 -36.67
CA ALA A 245 -9.07 5.01 -35.55
C ALA A 245 -10.59 5.08 -35.29
N LEU A 246 -11.21 6.24 -35.51
CA LEU A 246 -12.65 6.42 -35.31
C LEU A 246 -13.49 5.58 -36.29
N ASP A 247 -13.19 5.68 -37.58
CA ASP A 247 -13.89 4.93 -38.63
C ASP A 247 -13.67 3.42 -38.47
N GLU A 248 -12.42 3.05 -38.26
CA GLU A 248 -12.01 1.67 -38.07
C GLU A 248 -12.73 1.05 -36.87
N PHE A 249 -12.88 1.80 -35.77
CA PHE A 249 -13.63 1.34 -34.60
C PHE A 249 -15.14 1.25 -34.87
N LEU A 250 -15.76 2.31 -35.40
CA LEU A 250 -17.22 2.40 -35.56
C LEU A 250 -17.76 1.44 -36.61
N PHE A 251 -17.05 1.26 -37.72
CA PHE A 251 -17.61 0.61 -38.89
C PHE A 251 -16.97 -0.73 -39.21
N ASP A 252 -15.68 -0.90 -38.95
CA ASP A 252 -14.93 -2.04 -39.46
C ASP A 252 -14.69 -3.09 -38.37
N ARG A 253 -13.99 -2.72 -37.27
CA ARG A 253 -13.58 -3.66 -36.21
C ARG A 253 -14.63 -3.83 -35.14
N ARG A 254 -15.24 -2.74 -34.66
CA ARG A 254 -16.21 -2.73 -33.56
C ARG A 254 -15.75 -3.46 -32.30
N VAL A 255 -14.43 -3.51 -32.04
CA VAL A 255 -13.85 -4.14 -30.85
C VAL A 255 -12.98 -3.14 -30.10
N GLY A 256 -13.36 -2.76 -28.89
CA GLY A 256 -12.64 -1.72 -28.16
C GLY A 256 -12.59 -1.96 -26.66
N PHE A 257 -11.85 -1.08 -26.00
CA PHE A 257 -11.88 -0.91 -24.55
C PHE A 257 -12.65 0.37 -24.18
N CYS A 258 -12.89 0.67 -22.90
CA CYS A 258 -13.75 1.77 -22.45
C CYS A 258 -13.41 3.13 -23.11
N GLU A 259 -12.13 3.44 -23.28
CA GLU A 259 -11.66 4.65 -23.97
C GLU A 259 -12.16 4.79 -25.42
N HIS A 260 -12.31 3.67 -26.15
CA HIS A 260 -12.78 3.69 -27.55
C HIS A 260 -14.26 4.04 -27.61
N TYR A 261 -15.05 3.45 -26.73
CA TYR A 261 -16.48 3.71 -26.59
C TYR A 261 -16.72 5.15 -26.13
N ALA A 262 -16.00 5.62 -25.12
CA ALA A 262 -16.15 6.98 -24.61
C ALA A 262 -15.74 8.04 -25.66
N ALA A 263 -14.55 7.91 -26.25
CA ALA A 263 -14.05 8.88 -27.23
C ALA A 263 -14.95 8.96 -28.48
N SER A 264 -15.36 7.81 -29.03
CA SER A 264 -16.24 7.77 -30.19
C SER A 264 -17.64 8.27 -29.89
N PHE A 265 -18.24 7.89 -28.75
CA PHE A 265 -19.56 8.38 -28.37
C PHE A 265 -19.57 9.89 -28.18
N ALA A 266 -18.59 10.44 -27.44
CA ALA A 266 -18.51 11.89 -27.23
C ALA A 266 -18.37 12.63 -28.56
N THR A 267 -17.54 12.13 -29.49
CA THR A 267 -17.42 12.69 -30.84
C THR A 267 -18.73 12.65 -31.61
N LEU A 268 -19.43 11.51 -31.61
CA LEU A 268 -20.72 11.37 -32.27
C LEU A 268 -21.78 12.34 -31.71
N MET A 269 -21.78 12.58 -30.40
CA MET A 269 -22.68 13.56 -29.78
C MET A 269 -22.37 14.98 -30.24
N ARG A 270 -21.09 15.36 -30.32
CA ARG A 270 -20.69 16.69 -30.82
C ARG A 270 -21.10 16.90 -32.28
N VAL A 271 -20.89 15.90 -33.13
CA VAL A 271 -21.33 15.94 -34.53
C VAL A 271 -22.85 16.06 -34.64
N ALA A 272 -23.60 15.45 -33.72
CA ALA A 272 -25.05 15.56 -33.63
C ALA A 272 -25.54 16.88 -32.97
N GLY A 273 -24.65 17.82 -32.64
CA GLY A 273 -25.01 19.11 -32.05
C GLY A 273 -25.29 19.06 -30.54
N ILE A 274 -24.89 17.99 -29.85
CA ILE A 274 -25.06 17.82 -28.40
C ILE A 274 -23.72 18.09 -27.71
N PRO A 275 -23.62 19.10 -26.83
CA PRO A 275 -22.38 19.38 -26.11
C PRO A 275 -21.95 18.16 -25.28
N ALA A 276 -20.74 17.67 -25.52
CA ALA A 276 -20.25 16.44 -24.92
C ALA A 276 -18.79 16.53 -24.50
N ARG A 277 -18.43 15.78 -23.46
CA ARG A 277 -17.06 15.67 -22.94
C ARG A 277 -16.77 14.26 -22.45
N VAL A 278 -15.49 13.92 -22.40
CA VAL A 278 -15.02 12.63 -21.86
C VAL A 278 -14.55 12.83 -20.43
N VAL A 279 -14.86 11.88 -19.57
CA VAL A 279 -14.39 11.83 -18.19
C VAL A 279 -13.54 10.59 -18.01
N VAL A 280 -12.36 10.75 -17.44
CA VAL A 280 -11.45 9.64 -17.12
C VAL A 280 -11.26 9.58 -15.60
N GLY A 281 -11.35 8.37 -15.06
CA GLY A 281 -11.32 8.11 -13.64
C GLY A 281 -11.26 6.62 -13.37
N TYR A 282 -12.00 6.17 -12.36
CA TYR A 282 -12.09 4.75 -12.00
C TYR A 282 -13.54 4.32 -11.83
N LEU A 283 -13.80 3.04 -12.06
CA LEU A 283 -15.13 2.45 -11.93
C LEU A 283 -15.10 1.23 -11.02
N GLY A 284 -15.88 1.28 -9.94
CA GLY A 284 -16.06 0.19 -8.98
C GLY A 284 -15.09 0.30 -7.81
N GLY A 285 -14.36 -0.78 -7.54
CA GLY A 285 -13.47 -0.91 -6.39
C GLY A 285 -13.84 -2.13 -5.55
N GLU A 286 -12.83 -2.74 -4.95
CA GLU A 286 -12.98 -3.92 -4.11
C GLU A 286 -13.30 -3.49 -2.67
N TYR A 287 -14.46 -3.90 -2.16
CA TYR A 287 -14.82 -3.62 -0.77
C TYR A 287 -14.06 -4.56 0.18
N ASN A 288 -13.28 -3.98 1.09
CA ASN A 288 -12.61 -4.71 2.15
C ASN A 288 -13.47 -4.69 3.42
N GLU A 289 -14.15 -5.80 3.69
CA GLU A 289 -15.06 -5.94 4.84
C GLU A 289 -14.34 -5.86 6.20
N VAL A 290 -13.04 -6.17 6.26
CA VAL A 290 -12.26 -6.15 7.51
C VAL A 290 -11.85 -4.72 7.89
N GLY A 291 -11.52 -3.91 6.89
CA GLY A 291 -11.07 -2.53 7.06
C GLY A 291 -12.16 -1.48 6.86
N GLU A 292 -13.33 -1.87 6.35
CA GLU A 292 -14.47 -0.99 6.03
C GLU A 292 -14.10 0.14 5.03
N PHE A 293 -13.34 -0.21 3.99
CA PHE A 293 -12.97 0.72 2.92
C PHE A 293 -12.98 0.04 1.55
N PHE A 294 -13.13 0.83 0.50
CA PHE A 294 -12.91 0.39 -0.88
C PHE A 294 -11.45 0.54 -1.27
N VAL A 295 -10.91 -0.48 -1.93
CA VAL A 295 -9.62 -0.44 -2.63
C VAL A 295 -9.90 -0.22 -4.10
N VAL A 296 -9.42 0.88 -4.66
CA VAL A 296 -9.51 1.16 -6.10
C VAL A 296 -8.13 1.00 -6.71
N ARG A 297 -8.04 0.16 -7.75
CA ARG A 297 -6.78 -0.21 -8.41
C ARG A 297 -6.63 0.47 -9.75
N GLN A 298 -5.41 0.45 -10.27
CA GLN A 298 -5.10 0.93 -11.62
C GLN A 298 -5.90 0.19 -12.70
N SER A 299 -6.13 -1.11 -12.52
CA SER A 299 -7.02 -1.92 -13.37
C SER A 299 -8.47 -1.43 -13.42
N ASP A 300 -8.93 -0.71 -12.39
CA ASP A 300 -10.28 -0.15 -12.34
C ASP A 300 -10.42 1.13 -13.17
N ALA A 301 -9.34 1.61 -13.81
CA ALA A 301 -9.36 2.80 -14.64
C ALA A 301 -10.44 2.69 -15.72
N HIS A 302 -11.20 3.77 -15.88
CA HIS A 302 -12.38 3.79 -16.73
C HIS A 302 -12.60 5.15 -17.36
N ALA A 303 -13.18 5.14 -18.56
CA ALA A 303 -13.56 6.34 -19.30
C ALA A 303 -15.04 6.28 -19.64
N TRP A 304 -15.75 7.38 -19.41
CA TRP A 304 -17.17 7.55 -19.74
C TRP A 304 -17.41 8.94 -20.33
N CYS A 305 -18.66 9.25 -20.66
CA CYS A 305 -19.05 10.51 -21.26
C CYS A 305 -20.00 11.30 -20.37
N GLU A 306 -20.03 12.60 -20.60
CA GLU A 306 -21.10 13.46 -20.14
C GLU A 306 -21.63 14.28 -21.31
N VAL A 307 -22.95 14.39 -21.37
CA VAL A 307 -23.67 15.19 -22.35
C VAL A 307 -24.49 16.24 -21.64
N TRP A 308 -24.61 17.42 -22.24
CA TRP A 308 -25.49 18.46 -21.72
C TRP A 308 -26.86 18.36 -22.39
N LEU A 309 -27.91 18.22 -21.58
CA LEU A 309 -29.30 18.14 -22.01
C LEU A 309 -30.06 19.36 -21.47
N PRO A 310 -30.87 20.07 -22.28
CA PRO A 310 -31.55 21.31 -21.84
C PRO A 310 -32.35 21.18 -20.54
N GLU A 311 -33.08 20.09 -20.35
CA GLU A 311 -33.95 19.90 -19.18
C GLU A 311 -33.23 19.32 -17.95
N SER A 312 -32.12 18.62 -18.17
CA SER A 312 -31.47 17.78 -17.13
C SER A 312 -30.05 18.22 -16.81
N GLY A 313 -29.51 19.20 -17.53
CA GLY A 313 -28.12 19.63 -17.42
C GLY A 313 -27.13 18.53 -17.82
N TRP A 314 -26.01 18.49 -17.12
CA TRP A 314 -24.97 17.48 -17.34
C TRP A 314 -25.45 16.09 -16.92
N THR A 315 -25.52 15.19 -17.89
CA THR A 315 -25.95 13.80 -17.71
C THR A 315 -24.80 12.87 -18.04
N ARG A 316 -24.48 11.95 -17.12
CA ARG A 316 -23.51 10.89 -17.36
C ARG A 316 -24.07 9.86 -18.33
N VAL A 317 -23.26 9.48 -19.31
CA VAL A 317 -23.55 8.39 -20.23
C VAL A 317 -22.31 7.51 -20.33
N ASP A 318 -22.47 6.21 -20.05
CA ASP A 318 -21.42 5.23 -20.24
C ASP A 318 -21.79 4.26 -21.37
N PRO A 319 -21.23 4.41 -22.58
CA PRO A 319 -21.52 3.51 -23.69
C PRO A 319 -20.94 2.10 -23.48
N THR A 320 -20.00 1.92 -22.55
CA THR A 320 -19.50 0.60 -22.17
C THR A 320 -20.59 -0.23 -21.49
N SER A 321 -21.48 0.41 -20.73
CA SER A 321 -22.54 -0.27 -19.97
C SER A 321 -23.51 -1.08 -20.85
N VAL A 322 -23.74 -0.65 -22.09
CA VAL A 322 -24.63 -1.36 -23.04
C VAL A 322 -23.91 -2.46 -23.84
N VAL A 323 -22.58 -2.53 -23.77
CA VAL A 323 -21.75 -3.53 -24.46
C VAL A 323 -21.21 -4.59 -23.49
N ALA A 324 -20.84 -4.18 -22.28
CA ALA A 324 -20.30 -5.05 -21.23
C ALA A 324 -20.94 -4.71 -19.87
N PRO A 325 -22.24 -4.99 -19.66
CA PRO A 325 -22.93 -4.67 -18.40
C PRO A 325 -22.31 -5.37 -17.18
N GLU A 326 -21.71 -6.55 -17.35
CA GLU A 326 -21.02 -7.28 -16.28
C GLU A 326 -19.85 -6.49 -15.67
N ARG A 327 -19.14 -5.69 -16.48
CA ARG A 327 -18.03 -4.84 -16.02
C ARG A 327 -18.48 -3.77 -15.01
N MET A 328 -19.75 -3.35 -15.09
CA MET A 328 -20.35 -2.36 -14.20
C MET A 328 -20.68 -2.95 -12.83
N ASN A 329 -21.16 -4.20 -12.81
CA ASN A 329 -21.72 -4.81 -11.61
C ASN A 329 -20.66 -5.54 -10.78
N PHE A 330 -19.66 -6.15 -11.41
CA PHE A 330 -18.74 -7.06 -10.72
C PHE A 330 -17.27 -6.59 -10.75
N GLY A 331 -16.94 -5.50 -11.44
CA GLY A 331 -15.55 -5.03 -11.59
C GLY A 331 -14.79 -5.67 -12.75
N ILE A 332 -13.54 -5.26 -12.99
CA ILE A 332 -12.75 -5.76 -14.14
C ILE A 332 -12.17 -7.17 -13.90
N GLU A 333 -11.82 -7.49 -12.66
CA GLU A 333 -11.18 -8.76 -12.29
C GLU A 333 -12.15 -9.92 -12.45
N SER A 334 -13.37 -9.79 -11.94
CA SER A 334 -14.44 -10.78 -12.12
C SER A 334 -14.87 -10.93 -13.60
N PHE A 335 -14.89 -9.84 -14.37
CA PHE A 335 -15.13 -9.87 -15.82
C PHE A 335 -14.01 -10.62 -16.56
N LEU A 336 -12.76 -10.42 -16.14
CA LEU A 336 -11.63 -11.19 -16.66
C LEU A 336 -11.71 -12.66 -16.30
N GLU A 337 -12.13 -12.99 -15.08
CA GLU A 337 -12.33 -14.38 -14.66
C GLU A 337 -13.48 -15.06 -15.44
N SER A 338 -14.58 -14.34 -15.72
CA SER A 338 -15.72 -14.91 -16.46
C SER A 338 -15.38 -15.22 -17.92
N ARG A 339 -14.47 -14.47 -18.54
CA ARG A 339 -13.98 -14.72 -19.92
C ARG A 339 -12.69 -15.53 -20.01
N GLY A 340 -11.85 -15.49 -18.98
CA GLY A 340 -10.53 -16.12 -18.90
C GLY A 340 -10.53 -17.62 -18.62
N ALA A 341 -11.70 -18.23 -18.37
CA ALA A 341 -11.83 -19.68 -18.20
C ALA A 341 -11.51 -20.51 -19.46
N SER A 342 -11.04 -19.91 -20.56
CA SER A 342 -10.80 -20.57 -21.84
C SER A 342 -9.35 -20.55 -22.37
N THR A 343 -8.38 -19.93 -21.69
CA THR A 343 -6.98 -19.94 -22.18
C THR A 343 -5.95 -19.86 -21.02
N GLU A 344 -5.06 -20.85 -20.95
CA GLU A 344 -3.97 -21.09 -19.96
C GLU A 344 -4.28 -21.98 -18.75
N THR A 345 -4.39 -23.28 -19.04
CA THR A 345 -4.61 -24.37 -18.08
C THR A 345 -3.29 -25.03 -17.65
N SER A 346 -2.83 -24.79 -16.41
CA SER A 346 -2.14 -25.80 -15.58
C SER A 346 -1.70 -25.22 -14.22
N ASN A 347 -0.98 -24.09 -14.17
CA ASN A 347 -0.44 -23.56 -12.90
C ASN A 347 -1.32 -22.50 -12.21
N ARG A 348 -2.11 -21.72 -12.95
CA ARG A 348 -3.04 -20.74 -12.35
C ARG A 348 -4.25 -21.41 -11.71
N THR A 349 -4.67 -22.58 -12.19
CA THR A 349 -5.86 -23.30 -11.72
C THR A 349 -5.75 -23.63 -10.23
N PHE A 350 -4.58 -24.07 -9.76
CA PHE A 350 -4.34 -24.40 -8.35
C PHE A 350 -4.31 -23.15 -7.46
N ALA A 351 -3.64 -22.07 -7.91
CA ALA A 351 -3.61 -20.79 -7.20
C ALA A 351 -5.00 -20.12 -7.15
N THR A 352 -5.76 -20.15 -8.24
CA THR A 352 -7.15 -19.66 -8.28
C THR A 352 -8.09 -20.52 -7.43
N GLN A 353 -7.84 -21.83 -7.32
CA GLN A 353 -8.64 -22.73 -6.50
C GLN A 353 -8.35 -22.57 -5.00
N LEU A 354 -7.12 -22.25 -4.61
CA LEU A 354 -6.75 -21.84 -3.25
C LEU A 354 -7.25 -20.42 -2.94
N ALA A 355 -7.16 -19.47 -3.87
CA ALA A 355 -7.67 -18.11 -3.69
C ALA A 355 -9.21 -18.06 -3.54
N ARG A 356 -9.93 -19.06 -4.08
CA ARG A 356 -11.39 -19.23 -3.92
C ARG A 356 -11.83 -19.69 -2.54
N GLN A 357 -10.91 -20.14 -1.68
CA GLN A 357 -11.26 -20.50 -0.30
C GLN A 357 -11.50 -19.22 0.50
N PRO A 358 -12.64 -19.09 1.23
CA PRO A 358 -12.99 -17.88 1.99
C PRO A 358 -11.93 -17.43 3.00
N ILE A 359 -11.08 -18.35 3.45
CA ILE A 359 -10.00 -18.04 4.39
C ILE A 359 -8.88 -17.22 3.74
N PHE A 360 -8.60 -17.41 2.45
CA PHE A 360 -7.55 -16.67 1.75
C PHE A 360 -7.99 -15.24 1.43
N THR A 361 -9.26 -15.05 1.04
CA THR A 361 -9.83 -13.70 0.87
C THR A 361 -9.83 -12.95 2.21
N THR A 362 -10.24 -13.61 3.30
CA THR A 362 -10.21 -13.03 4.64
C THR A 362 -8.79 -12.67 5.09
N LEU A 363 -7.81 -13.55 4.86
CA LEU A 363 -6.40 -13.28 5.17
C LEU A 363 -5.83 -12.13 4.34
N ARG A 364 -6.15 -12.08 3.04
CA ARG A 364 -5.75 -10.98 2.16
C ARG A 364 -6.37 -9.66 2.61
N PHE A 365 -7.66 -9.65 2.97
CA PHE A 365 -8.34 -8.47 3.50
C PHE A 365 -7.76 -8.02 4.83
N ALA A 366 -7.47 -8.94 5.75
CA ALA A 366 -6.82 -8.64 7.01
C ALA A 366 -5.41 -8.06 6.79
N TRP A 367 -4.66 -8.59 5.83
CA TRP A 367 -3.34 -8.06 5.46
C TRP A 367 -3.44 -6.65 4.85
N GLN A 368 -4.40 -6.43 3.95
CA GLN A 368 -4.68 -5.11 3.38
C GLN A 368 -5.11 -4.10 4.45
N ALA A 369 -5.97 -4.51 5.40
CA ALA A 369 -6.40 -3.66 6.51
C ALA A 369 -5.23 -3.33 7.45
N LEU A 370 -4.35 -4.30 7.71
CA LEU A 370 -3.12 -4.09 8.48
C LEU A 370 -2.18 -3.11 7.80
N ASN A 371 -1.92 -3.29 6.50
CA ASN A 371 -1.10 -2.36 5.71
C ASN A 371 -1.73 -0.98 5.66
N TYR A 372 -3.06 -0.90 5.53
CA TYR A 372 -3.76 0.38 5.55
C TYR A 372 -3.64 1.08 6.91
N ALA A 373 -3.84 0.35 8.00
CA ALA A 373 -3.66 0.88 9.36
C ALA A 373 -2.20 1.31 9.60
N TRP A 374 -1.24 0.59 9.04
CA TRP A 374 0.18 0.94 9.08
C TRP A 374 0.47 2.22 8.28
N ASP A 375 0.02 2.30 7.03
CA ASP A 375 0.16 3.50 6.18
C ASP A 375 -0.45 4.74 6.87
N THR A 376 -1.65 4.58 7.41
CA THR A 376 -2.45 5.68 7.97
C THR A 376 -2.15 6.05 9.41
N ARG A 377 -1.47 5.20 10.19
CA ARG A 377 -1.12 5.50 11.60
C ARG A 377 0.38 5.53 11.87
N VAL A 378 1.19 4.80 11.11
CA VAL A 378 2.63 4.61 11.36
C VAL A 378 3.48 5.38 10.34
N LEU A 379 3.12 5.34 9.06
CA LEU A 379 3.82 6.10 8.01
C LEU A 379 3.38 7.57 7.97
N SER A 380 2.10 7.85 8.18
CA SER A 380 1.54 9.21 8.34
C SER A 380 1.88 9.86 9.69
N PHE A 381 2.47 9.13 10.64
CA PHE A 381 2.97 9.70 11.90
C PHE A 381 4.16 10.61 11.58
N ASP A 382 3.86 11.87 11.35
CA ASP A 382 4.79 12.90 10.95
C ASP A 382 5.30 13.71 12.16
N ALA A 383 6.13 14.71 11.88
CA ALA A 383 6.69 15.58 12.91
C ALA A 383 5.59 16.38 13.65
N GLU A 384 4.43 16.62 13.05
CA GLU A 384 3.31 17.34 13.67
C GLU A 384 2.56 16.44 14.65
N ALA A 385 2.28 15.19 14.29
CA ALA A 385 1.70 14.20 15.20
C ALA A 385 2.63 13.90 16.40
N GLN A 386 3.95 13.81 16.15
CA GLN A 386 4.94 13.64 17.21
C GLN A 386 4.99 14.85 18.15
N LYS A 387 4.85 16.08 17.61
CA LYS A 387 4.80 17.31 18.40
C LYS A 387 3.51 17.40 19.22
N ALA A 388 2.37 17.04 18.66
CA ALA A 388 1.10 16.99 19.37
C ALA A 388 1.16 15.99 20.54
N PHE A 389 1.70 14.79 20.31
CA PHE A 389 1.91 13.81 21.37
C PHE A 389 2.89 14.33 22.45
N ALA A 390 4.02 14.92 22.06
CA ALA A 390 4.97 15.51 23.02
C ALA A 390 4.38 16.66 23.83
N SER A 391 3.50 17.48 23.22
CA SER A 391 2.78 18.56 23.91
C SER A 391 1.76 18.03 24.92
N SER A 392 1.15 16.87 24.66
CA SER A 392 0.24 16.21 25.62
C SER A 392 0.95 15.69 26.87
N LEU A 393 2.27 15.43 26.79
CA LEU A 393 3.13 15.02 27.90
C LEU A 393 3.92 16.19 28.54
N ASP A 394 3.62 17.45 28.19
CA ASP A 394 4.30 18.68 28.66
C ASP A 394 5.84 18.67 28.48
N VAL A 395 6.33 17.97 27.46
CA VAL A 395 7.78 17.78 27.20
C VAL A 395 8.40 19.01 26.50
N ASP A 396 7.59 19.99 26.11
CA ASP A 396 8.03 21.18 25.37
C ASP A 396 8.87 22.17 26.18
N ARG A 397 8.85 22.07 27.52
CA ARG A 397 9.75 22.85 28.41
C ARG A 397 11.21 22.41 28.33
N VAL A 398 11.48 21.26 27.72
CA VAL A 398 12.82 20.66 27.67
C VAL A 398 13.56 21.11 26.40
N PRO A 399 14.81 21.64 26.51
CA PRO A 399 15.61 22.05 25.37
C PRO A 399 15.70 20.97 24.28
N ARG A 400 15.69 21.37 23.00
CA ARG A 400 15.68 20.45 21.84
C ARG A 400 16.79 19.40 21.90
N ARG A 401 18.01 19.77 22.34
CA ARG A 401 19.15 18.83 22.50
C ARG A 401 18.86 17.73 23.52
N THR A 402 18.23 18.07 24.63
CA THR A 402 17.91 17.13 25.71
C THR A 402 16.78 16.18 25.31
N ARG A 403 15.78 16.67 24.52
CA ARG A 403 14.76 15.82 23.90
C ARG A 403 15.34 14.78 22.92
N MET A 404 16.42 15.12 22.21
CA MET A 404 17.10 14.20 21.28
C MET A 404 17.93 13.12 22.00
N LEU A 405 18.54 13.46 23.13
CA LEU A 405 19.40 12.55 23.89
C LEU A 405 18.62 11.62 24.82
N PHE A 406 17.49 12.08 25.36
CA PHE A 406 16.68 11.32 26.31
C PHE A 406 16.29 9.91 25.83
N PRO A 407 15.69 9.70 24.64
CA PRO A 407 15.32 8.36 24.20
C PRO A 407 16.53 7.46 23.92
N LEU A 408 17.65 8.05 23.46
CA LEU A 408 18.89 7.31 23.23
C LEU A 408 19.49 6.80 24.55
N CYS A 409 19.50 7.65 25.58
CA CYS A 409 19.94 7.30 26.92
C CYS A 409 19.03 6.25 27.55
N THR A 410 17.71 6.37 27.39
CA THR A 410 16.74 5.39 27.90
C THR A 410 16.90 4.04 27.20
N ALA A 411 17.07 4.02 25.88
CA ALA A 411 17.36 2.81 25.11
C ALA A 411 18.68 2.16 25.55
N ALA A 412 19.74 2.95 25.72
CA ALA A 412 21.04 2.46 26.20
C ALA A 412 20.95 1.90 27.63
N ALA A 413 20.20 2.54 28.52
CA ALA A 413 19.97 2.08 29.88
C ALA A 413 19.20 0.75 29.92
N ILE A 414 18.18 0.58 29.08
CA ILE A 414 17.44 -0.68 28.95
C ILE A 414 18.36 -1.80 28.46
N VAL A 415 19.16 -1.55 27.41
CA VAL A 415 20.12 -2.55 26.90
C VAL A 415 21.18 -2.88 27.96
N ALA A 416 21.72 -1.89 28.66
CA ALA A 416 22.70 -2.08 29.72
C ALA A 416 22.11 -2.89 30.89
N PHE A 417 20.88 -2.59 31.29
CA PHE A 417 20.15 -3.36 32.29
C PHE A 417 19.94 -4.81 31.85
N TRP A 418 19.51 -5.03 30.60
CA TRP A 418 19.25 -6.36 30.07
C TRP A 418 20.53 -7.20 29.95
N VAL A 419 21.62 -6.60 29.46
CA VAL A 419 22.95 -7.23 29.39
C VAL A 419 23.50 -7.50 30.79
N GLY A 420 23.34 -6.56 31.72
CA GLY A 420 23.71 -6.72 33.13
C GLY A 420 22.96 -7.87 33.78
N TRP A 421 21.64 -7.93 33.58
CA TRP A 421 20.77 -8.99 34.09
C TRP A 421 21.11 -10.36 33.48
N ALA A 422 21.35 -10.43 32.17
CA ALA A 422 21.75 -11.65 31.48
C ALA A 422 23.12 -12.15 31.95
N ARG A 423 24.08 -11.24 32.19
CA ARG A 423 25.39 -11.58 32.79
C ARG A 423 25.24 -12.06 34.23
N PHE A 424 24.41 -11.41 35.03
CA PHE A 424 24.18 -11.79 36.42
C PHE A 424 23.55 -13.19 36.53
N ARG A 425 22.58 -13.52 35.66
CA ARG A 425 21.95 -14.85 35.61
C ARG A 425 22.91 -15.95 35.14
N ARG A 426 23.84 -15.68 34.23
CA ARG A 426 24.84 -16.66 33.74
C ARG A 426 26.03 -16.85 34.70
N ALA A 427 26.29 -15.90 35.60
CA ALA A 427 27.46 -15.91 36.47
C ALA A 427 27.35 -16.83 37.70
N SER A 428 26.17 -17.34 38.05
CA SER A 428 25.94 -17.89 39.40
C SER A 428 26.51 -19.29 39.66
N THR A 429 26.66 -20.17 38.65
CA THR A 429 27.14 -21.55 38.88
C THR A 429 28.42 -21.89 38.12
N ALA A 430 28.46 -21.67 36.80
CA ALA A 430 29.65 -21.96 35.97
C ALA A 430 30.87 -21.10 36.35
N GLY A 431 30.64 -19.87 36.80
CA GLY A 431 31.69 -18.96 37.27
C GLY A 431 32.35 -19.44 38.57
N ARG A 432 31.57 -19.93 39.54
CA ARG A 432 32.07 -20.42 40.84
C ARG A 432 32.92 -21.69 40.68
N VAL A 433 32.49 -22.61 39.80
CA VAL A 433 33.23 -23.85 39.50
C VAL A 433 34.57 -23.53 38.81
N LYS A 434 34.59 -22.57 37.87
CA LYS A 434 35.83 -22.10 37.21
C LYS A 434 36.82 -21.51 38.23
N ALA A 435 36.33 -20.66 39.14
CA ALA A 435 37.17 -20.02 40.15
C ALA A 435 37.84 -21.04 41.10
N LEU A 436 37.14 -22.12 41.46
CA LEU A 436 37.70 -23.21 42.27
C LEU A 436 38.82 -23.96 41.52
N HIS A 437 38.64 -24.23 40.22
CA HIS A 437 39.67 -24.87 39.40
C HIS A 437 40.91 -23.98 39.21
N GLU A 438 40.74 -22.67 39.01
CA GLU A 438 41.86 -21.73 38.97
C GLU A 438 42.59 -21.64 40.32
N LYS A 439 41.86 -21.75 41.44
CA LYS A 439 42.47 -21.84 42.78
C LYS A 439 43.29 -23.13 42.93
N PHE A 440 42.82 -24.25 42.41
CA PHE A 440 43.59 -25.49 42.35
C PHE A 440 44.86 -25.33 41.50
N CYS A 441 44.76 -24.79 40.29
CA CYS A 441 45.90 -24.55 39.41
C CYS A 441 46.96 -23.67 40.07
N ARG A 442 46.55 -22.59 40.77
CA ARG A 442 47.48 -21.74 41.53
C ARG A 442 48.16 -22.47 42.68
N LYS A 443 47.45 -23.37 43.37
CA LYS A 443 48.04 -24.18 44.45
C LYS A 443 49.02 -25.23 43.91
N ALA A 444 48.72 -25.83 42.77
CA ALA A 444 49.60 -26.78 42.10
C ALA A 444 50.87 -26.09 41.55
N ALA A 445 50.73 -24.86 41.02
CA ALA A 445 51.86 -24.04 40.60
C ALA A 445 52.86 -23.76 41.73
N ARG A 446 52.36 -23.53 42.97
CA ARG A 446 53.21 -23.37 44.16
C ARG A 446 53.96 -24.65 44.55
N LYS A 447 53.52 -25.82 44.07
CA LYS A 447 54.22 -27.11 44.24
C LYS A 447 55.06 -27.49 43.01
N GLY A 448 55.34 -26.54 42.12
CA GLY A 448 56.18 -26.74 40.94
C GLY A 448 55.43 -27.17 39.67
N VAL A 449 54.11 -27.32 39.69
CA VAL A 449 53.32 -27.75 38.52
C VAL A 449 52.48 -26.59 37.97
N VAL A 450 53.04 -25.84 37.02
CA VAL A 450 52.33 -24.75 36.34
C VAL A 450 51.50 -25.31 35.18
N ARG A 451 50.23 -24.90 35.07
CA ARG A 451 49.35 -25.27 33.95
C ARG A 451 49.71 -24.47 32.70
N ALA A 452 49.87 -25.14 31.56
CA ALA A 452 50.11 -24.44 30.31
C ALA A 452 48.80 -23.84 29.72
N PRO A 453 48.83 -22.72 29.00
CA PRO A 453 47.63 -22.08 28.43
C PRO A 453 46.80 -22.99 27.52
N TRP A 454 47.45 -23.92 26.81
CA TRP A 454 46.84 -24.87 25.87
C TRP A 454 46.43 -26.19 26.51
N GLU A 455 46.68 -26.39 27.80
CA GLU A 455 46.49 -27.67 28.47
C GLU A 455 45.07 -27.83 29.02
N GLY A 456 44.44 -28.95 28.67
CA GLY A 456 43.11 -29.32 29.14
C GLY A 456 43.07 -29.54 30.67
N PRO A 457 41.91 -29.36 31.34
CA PRO A 457 41.76 -29.64 32.76
C PRO A 457 42.08 -31.09 33.15
N SER A 458 41.84 -32.05 32.24
CA SER A 458 42.15 -33.47 32.44
C SER A 458 43.65 -33.74 32.34
N ASP A 459 44.28 -33.23 31.28
CA ASP A 459 45.72 -33.43 31.01
C ASP A 459 46.58 -32.78 32.09
N PHE A 460 46.21 -31.56 32.49
CA PHE A 460 46.86 -30.87 33.62
C PHE A 460 46.75 -31.67 34.91
N ALA A 461 45.59 -32.27 35.18
CA ALA A 461 45.39 -33.05 36.39
C ALA A 461 46.20 -34.35 36.39
N GLU A 462 46.26 -35.08 35.28
CA GLU A 462 47.10 -36.30 35.19
C GLU A 462 48.60 -35.99 35.28
N ARG A 463 49.04 -34.88 34.66
CA ARG A 463 50.41 -34.40 34.83
C ARG A 463 50.70 -34.01 36.28
N ALA A 464 49.82 -33.22 36.91
CA ALA A 464 49.96 -32.84 38.31
C ALA A 464 49.95 -34.06 39.26
N ALA A 465 49.16 -35.09 38.95
CA ALA A 465 49.07 -36.33 39.71
C ALA A 465 50.33 -37.23 39.56
N SER A 466 51.07 -37.06 38.46
CA SER A 466 52.36 -37.72 38.22
C SER A 466 53.50 -37.03 38.97
N PHE A 467 53.52 -35.70 38.99
CA PHE A 467 54.53 -34.89 39.71
C PHE A 467 54.32 -34.84 41.23
N LEU A 468 53.11 -35.09 41.73
CA LEU A 468 52.76 -35.06 43.16
C LEU A 468 52.17 -36.41 43.62
N PRO A 469 52.99 -37.46 43.75
CA PRO A 469 52.50 -38.82 44.04
C PRO A 469 51.73 -38.92 45.37
N GLY A 470 52.09 -38.13 46.39
CA GLY A 470 51.37 -38.08 47.67
C GLY A 470 49.99 -37.42 47.63
N GLU A 471 49.63 -36.71 46.56
CA GLU A 471 48.33 -36.05 46.38
C GLU A 471 47.57 -36.55 45.14
N ARG A 472 48.08 -37.60 44.49
CA ARG A 472 47.57 -38.17 43.23
C ARG A 472 46.05 -38.40 43.25
N GLU A 473 45.57 -39.08 44.29
CA GLU A 473 44.15 -39.39 44.46
C GLU A 473 43.29 -38.13 44.66
N ARG A 474 43.82 -37.11 45.32
CA ARG A 474 43.10 -35.85 45.52
C ARG A 474 43.02 -35.05 44.23
N VAL A 475 44.10 -35.00 43.45
CA VAL A 475 44.13 -34.32 42.15
C VAL A 475 43.11 -34.94 41.18
N ARG A 476 43.02 -36.28 41.13
CA ARG A 476 42.04 -36.99 40.32
C ARG A 476 40.59 -36.69 40.76
N ARG A 477 40.31 -36.69 42.06
CA ARG A 477 38.98 -36.28 42.58
C ARG A 477 38.61 -34.85 42.22
N ILE A 478 39.56 -33.91 42.28
CA ILE A 478 39.34 -32.51 41.87
C ILE A 478 39.01 -32.42 40.38
N ARG A 479 39.74 -33.17 39.54
CA ARG A 479 39.47 -33.28 38.09
C ARG A 479 38.05 -33.79 37.84
N ASP A 480 37.71 -34.94 38.41
CA ASP A 480 36.43 -35.61 38.13
C ASP A 480 35.24 -34.76 38.58
N ALA A 481 35.35 -34.13 39.76
CA ALA A 481 34.33 -33.20 40.25
C ALA A 481 34.21 -31.94 39.38
N TYR A 482 35.33 -31.40 38.88
CA TYR A 482 35.31 -30.26 37.96
C TYR A 482 34.69 -30.62 36.61
N LEU A 483 35.05 -31.78 36.04
CA LEU A 483 34.50 -32.24 34.77
C LEU A 483 32.99 -32.51 34.88
N ALA A 484 32.56 -33.18 35.96
CA ALA A 484 31.14 -33.43 36.22
C ALA A 484 30.34 -32.13 36.41
N LEU A 485 30.91 -31.11 37.08
CA LEU A 485 30.21 -29.84 37.30
C LEU A 485 30.17 -28.94 36.07
N ARG A 486 31.07 -29.12 35.10
CA ARG A 486 31.23 -28.21 33.95
C ARG A 486 30.76 -28.79 32.63
N TYR A 487 30.88 -30.10 32.45
CA TYR A 487 30.61 -30.78 31.18
C TYR A 487 29.52 -31.84 31.26
N SER A 488 28.96 -32.14 32.45
CA SER A 488 27.77 -33.00 32.59
C SER A 488 26.48 -32.21 32.38
N GLU A 489 25.49 -32.85 31.76
CA GLU A 489 24.13 -32.32 31.60
C GLU A 489 23.39 -32.26 32.95
N HIS A 490 23.69 -33.17 33.87
CA HIS A 490 23.08 -33.26 35.20
C HIS A 490 24.17 -33.38 36.29
N PRO A 491 24.72 -32.27 36.80
CA PRO A 491 25.75 -32.31 37.82
C PRO A 491 25.18 -32.79 39.18
N PRO A 492 25.86 -33.70 39.90
CA PRO A 492 25.43 -34.13 41.22
C PRO A 492 25.41 -32.94 42.20
N ALA A 493 24.32 -32.76 42.96
CA ALA A 493 24.16 -31.62 43.87
C ALA A 493 25.30 -31.48 44.90
N ALA A 494 25.87 -32.61 45.34
CA ALA A 494 26.99 -32.65 46.30
C ALA A 494 28.38 -32.39 45.66
N ALA A 495 28.50 -32.43 44.32
CA ALA A 495 29.79 -32.34 43.65
C ALA A 495 30.48 -30.98 43.86
N PHE A 496 29.71 -29.88 43.98
CA PHE A 496 30.26 -28.55 44.22
C PHE A 496 30.90 -28.42 45.61
N ALA A 497 30.22 -28.90 46.64
CA ALA A 497 30.74 -28.90 48.02
C ALA A 497 32.00 -29.77 48.12
N LYS A 498 31.99 -30.94 47.48
CA LYS A 498 33.12 -31.86 47.42
C LYS A 498 34.33 -31.26 46.70
N LEU A 499 34.12 -30.62 45.54
CA LEU A 499 35.18 -29.88 44.83
C LEU A 499 35.77 -28.77 45.71
N ALA A 500 34.93 -27.98 46.37
CA ALA A 500 35.38 -26.91 47.24
C ALA A 500 36.20 -27.43 48.43
N GLN A 501 35.79 -28.56 49.03
CA GLN A 501 36.48 -29.22 50.12
C GLN A 501 37.84 -29.78 49.68
N ASP A 502 37.90 -30.50 48.56
CA ASP A 502 39.14 -31.09 48.05
C ASP A 502 40.16 -30.02 47.62
N VAL A 503 39.69 -28.94 46.97
CA VAL A 503 40.56 -27.80 46.62
C VAL A 503 41.05 -27.05 47.87
N ARG A 504 40.27 -26.98 48.96
CA ARG A 504 40.73 -26.40 50.23
C ARG A 504 41.77 -27.29 50.91
N ALA A 505 41.50 -28.60 50.98
CA ALA A 505 42.35 -29.60 51.62
C ALA A 505 43.67 -29.85 50.88
N PHE A 506 43.75 -29.53 49.59
CA PHE A 506 45.02 -29.49 48.85
C PHE A 506 45.93 -28.39 49.44
N ALA A 507 46.77 -28.75 50.42
CA ALA A 507 47.61 -27.84 51.19
C ALA A 507 48.72 -27.21 50.32
N SER A 508 49.10 -25.96 50.60
CA SER A 508 50.03 -25.18 49.76
C SER A 508 51.47 -25.08 50.29
N ARG A 509 51.91 -25.96 51.21
CA ARG A 509 53.28 -25.90 51.76
C ARG A 509 54.03 -27.21 51.48
N LEU A 510 55.18 -27.06 50.83
CA LEU A 510 56.36 -27.88 51.12
C LEU A 510 56.99 -27.28 52.38
N ARG A 511 57.35 -28.12 53.36
CA ARG A 511 58.38 -27.76 54.34
C ARG A 511 59.73 -27.92 53.68
#